data_AF-A0A7Y6B6A3-F1
#
_entry.id   AF-A0A7Y6B6A3-F1
#
_cell.length_a   1.000
_cell.length_b   1.000
_cell.length_c   1.000
_cell.angle_alpha   90.00
_cell.angle_beta   90.00
_cell.angle_gamma   90.00
#
_symmetry.space_group_name_H-M   'P 1'
#
loop_
_entity.id
_entity.type
_entity.pdbx_description
1 polymer ?
#
loop_
_entity_poly.entity_id
_entity_poly.type
_entity_poly.pdbx_seq_one_letter_code
_entity_poly.pdbx_strand_id
1 'polypeptide(L)'
;MSYSARLTALRAELAAQGLDGFVVPLTDEHMSEYVGDYAQRLGWLTGFGGSAGSAVVLRDKAAIFTDGRYTLQVREQVSGDDYAYIPVPQDSVAAWLGRETAAGQRIGYDPWLHTRQQVADMAAALADREAELVAVTANPIDAIWTDRPAPSAAVLTVQDEAVAGESSAAKRARIGEWLTEQRADAVVLSALDSIAWTLNVRGTDVAHTPVALSYAIVHADGETDLFIAPEKITPEVRAHLGNAVRLHERAAFAGYLTGFAGKRVVADPERAVAAIALGLEAGGAKVLALRDPVVLTKAIKNPAEVAGHRAASVRDGAAMVRFLRWVELECPKGGQTELSAAAQLLACREATGLLKDTSFSTISATGAHGASPHYHVTEESNAAIELGQLFLIDSGGQYQDGTTDITRVMPIGAPTDEMRDRFTRVLKGHIGLATAVFPDGTLGGHLDSLARRPLWEVGLDYAHGTGHGVGAYLSVHEGPQRIAAPNYPGGAAMEPLRAGMMLSNEPGYYKAGEYGIRIENLVLVESREIAGADRDMLGFETLTLCPIERTLIVADLLTVEERDWLNAYHTRVAEVLASELEGADRDWLLEKCAAI
;
A
#
# COMPACT_ATOMS: atom_id res chain seq x y z
N MET A 1 3.40 23.19 19.04
CA MET A 1 3.12 22.56 20.36
C MET A 1 3.91 21.26 20.43
N SER A 2 4.42 20.86 21.60
CA SER A 2 4.97 19.50 21.75
C SER A 2 3.85 18.45 21.63
N TYR A 3 4.21 17.20 21.32
CA TYR A 3 3.22 16.11 21.23
C TYR A 3 2.47 15.91 22.56
N SER A 4 3.15 15.95 23.70
CA SER A 4 2.50 15.88 25.03
C SER A 4 1.53 17.05 25.29
N ALA A 5 1.83 18.25 24.79
CA ALA A 5 0.90 19.39 24.87
C ALA A 5 -0.34 19.18 23.98
N ARG A 6 -0.19 18.54 22.80
CA ARG A 6 -1.32 18.18 21.93
C ARG A 6 -2.22 17.13 22.59
N LEU A 7 -1.63 16.10 23.21
CA LEU A 7 -2.36 15.09 24.00
C LEU A 7 -3.17 15.74 25.15
N THR A 8 -2.55 16.68 25.86
CA THR A 8 -3.21 17.44 26.94
C THR A 8 -4.38 18.28 26.41
N ALA A 9 -4.20 18.97 25.29
CA ALA A 9 -5.26 19.74 24.64
C ALA A 9 -6.42 18.85 24.19
N LEU A 10 -6.13 17.68 23.63
CA LEU A 10 -7.15 16.71 23.22
C LEU A 10 -7.99 16.25 24.43
N ARG A 11 -7.35 15.90 25.56
CA ARG A 11 -8.09 15.52 26.78
C ARG A 11 -9.02 16.63 27.27
N ALA A 12 -8.59 17.88 27.21
CA ALA A 12 -9.43 19.02 27.58
C ALA A 12 -10.62 19.19 26.64
N GLU A 13 -10.41 19.02 25.33
CA GLU A 13 -11.47 19.08 24.33
C GLU A 13 -12.48 17.93 24.49
N LEU A 14 -12.01 16.71 24.74
CA LEU A 14 -12.88 15.57 25.04
C LEU A 14 -13.76 15.82 26.26
N ALA A 15 -13.19 16.36 27.34
CA ALA A 15 -13.95 16.72 28.54
C ALA A 15 -15.00 17.81 28.25
N ALA A 16 -14.68 18.81 27.41
CA ALA A 16 -15.63 19.84 26.99
C ALA A 16 -16.81 19.27 26.18
N GLN A 17 -16.58 18.20 25.41
CA GLN A 17 -17.61 17.47 24.67
C GLN A 17 -18.33 16.39 25.50
N GLY A 18 -17.97 16.23 26.79
CA GLY A 18 -18.53 15.20 27.67
C GLY A 18 -18.10 13.78 27.30
N LEU A 19 -16.93 13.63 26.69
CA LEU A 19 -16.29 12.36 26.32
C LEU A 19 -15.15 12.02 27.28
N ASP A 20 -14.93 10.73 27.48
CA ASP A 20 -13.91 10.17 28.38
C ASP A 20 -12.73 9.56 27.63
N GLY A 21 -12.91 9.38 26.32
CA GLY A 21 -11.86 8.96 25.43
C GLY A 21 -12.23 9.11 23.98
N PHE A 22 -11.26 8.88 23.11
CA PHE A 22 -11.42 8.97 21.66
C PHE A 22 -10.47 8.05 20.92
N VAL A 23 -10.96 7.47 19.82
CA VAL A 23 -10.19 6.59 18.93
C VAL A 23 -9.72 7.37 17.71
N VAL A 24 -8.42 7.33 17.45
CA VAL A 24 -7.73 8.08 16.40
C VAL A 24 -7.04 7.09 15.44
N PRO A 25 -7.70 6.66 14.38
CA PRO A 25 -7.07 5.82 13.36
C PRO A 25 -6.16 6.64 12.45
N LEU A 26 -5.17 5.99 11.83
CA LEU A 26 -4.49 6.53 10.65
C LEU A 26 -5.26 6.11 9.40
N THR A 27 -6.19 6.95 8.98
CA THR A 27 -6.97 6.81 7.76
C THR A 27 -7.67 8.15 7.46
N ASP A 28 -8.23 8.27 6.26
CA ASP A 28 -9.14 9.34 5.88
C ASP A 28 -10.57 8.82 5.67
N GLU A 29 -11.43 9.68 5.15
CA GLU A 29 -12.84 9.38 4.85
C GLU A 29 -13.06 8.40 3.68
N HIS A 30 -11.96 7.95 3.06
CA HIS A 30 -11.94 7.03 1.93
C HIS A 30 -11.28 5.69 2.28
N MET A 31 -10.94 5.46 3.56
CA MET A 31 -10.19 4.29 4.03
C MET A 31 -8.81 4.16 3.36
N SER A 32 -8.16 5.28 3.03
CA SER A 32 -6.87 5.31 2.32
C SER A 32 -5.70 4.90 3.23
N GLU A 33 -4.73 4.17 2.67
CA GLU A 33 -3.48 3.85 3.36
C GLU A 33 -2.56 5.07 3.48
N TYR A 34 -2.28 5.73 2.35
CA TYR A 34 -1.65 7.05 2.34
C TYR A 34 -2.75 8.10 2.43
N VAL A 35 -2.62 9.01 3.38
CA VAL A 35 -3.59 10.08 3.59
C VAL A 35 -2.93 11.43 3.31
N GLY A 36 -3.69 12.36 2.73
CA GLY A 36 -3.21 13.73 2.54
C GLY A 36 -2.94 14.42 3.88
N ASP A 37 -2.10 15.45 3.87
CA ASP A 37 -1.65 16.15 5.09
C ASP A 37 -2.80 16.66 5.96
N TYR A 38 -3.94 17.02 5.35
CA TYR A 38 -5.15 17.43 6.05
C TYR A 38 -5.75 16.32 6.95
N ALA A 39 -5.44 15.06 6.69
CA ALA A 39 -5.98 13.89 7.38
C ALA A 39 -4.97 13.19 8.30
N GLN A 40 -3.73 13.67 8.40
CA GLN A 40 -2.63 13.13 9.22
C GLN A 40 -2.82 13.34 10.73
N ARG A 41 -4.01 13.04 11.27
CA ARG A 41 -4.39 13.29 12.67
C ARG A 41 -3.58 12.47 13.67
N LEU A 42 -3.29 11.21 13.36
CA LEU A 42 -2.46 10.35 14.22
C LEU A 42 -1.03 10.89 14.32
N GLY A 43 -0.42 11.22 13.17
CA GLY A 43 0.92 11.80 13.11
C GLY A 43 0.99 13.16 13.78
N TRP A 44 0.00 14.03 13.56
CA TRP A 44 -0.08 15.32 14.25
C TRP A 44 -0.17 15.15 15.77
N LEU A 45 -1.00 14.23 16.25
CA LEU A 45 -1.19 14.03 17.69
C LEU A 45 0.05 13.42 18.36
N THR A 46 0.64 12.39 17.75
CA THR A 46 1.62 11.50 18.40
C THR A 46 3.06 11.68 17.94
N GLY A 47 3.28 12.22 16.74
CA GLY A 47 4.57 12.22 16.05
C GLY A 47 4.85 10.94 15.23
N PHE A 48 3.98 9.94 15.28
CA PHE A 48 4.16 8.70 14.53
C PHE A 48 4.01 8.93 13.01
N GLY A 49 5.06 8.61 12.25
CA GLY A 49 5.12 8.77 10.79
C GLY A 49 5.00 7.46 10.00
N GLY A 50 4.58 6.34 10.60
CA GLY A 50 4.33 5.09 9.85
C GLY A 50 3.03 5.14 9.07
N SER A 51 2.84 4.24 8.08
CA SER A 51 1.62 4.19 7.24
C SER A 51 0.49 3.34 7.80
N ALA A 52 0.70 2.62 8.92
CA ALA A 52 -0.35 1.89 9.61
C ALA A 52 -0.28 2.09 11.12
N GLY A 53 -1.39 2.52 11.71
CA GLY A 53 -1.51 2.61 13.16
C GLY A 53 -2.84 3.20 13.62
N SER A 54 -3.04 3.19 14.92
CA SER A 54 -4.15 3.87 15.59
C SER A 54 -3.72 4.30 16.98
N ALA A 55 -4.37 5.30 17.55
CA ALA A 55 -4.23 5.65 18.96
C ALA A 55 -5.59 5.64 19.66
N VAL A 56 -5.58 5.34 20.94
CA VAL A 56 -6.71 5.55 21.84
C VAL A 56 -6.26 6.48 22.94
N VAL A 57 -6.99 7.56 23.15
CA VAL A 57 -6.73 8.52 24.23
C VAL A 57 -7.89 8.46 25.20
N LEU A 58 -7.60 8.12 26.46
CA LEU A 58 -8.54 8.22 27.58
C LEU A 58 -8.13 9.39 28.50
N ARG A 59 -8.95 9.68 29.51
CA ARG A 59 -8.72 10.79 30.48
C ARG A 59 -7.31 10.78 31.10
N ASP A 60 -6.80 9.61 31.46
CA ASP A 60 -5.55 9.44 32.23
C ASP A 60 -4.50 8.55 31.54
N LYS A 61 -4.88 7.80 30.50
CA LYS A 61 -4.00 6.89 29.75
C LYS A 61 -4.17 7.05 28.25
N ALA A 62 -3.16 6.62 27.49
CA ALA A 62 -3.24 6.53 26.04
C ALA A 62 -2.42 5.34 25.54
N ALA A 63 -2.79 4.82 24.38
CA ALA A 63 -2.10 3.73 23.71
C ALA A 63 -1.98 3.99 22.22
N ILE A 64 -0.90 3.52 21.62
CA ILE A 64 -0.70 3.50 20.17
C ILE A 64 -0.51 2.05 19.70
N PHE A 65 -1.18 1.71 18.60
CA PHE A 65 -1.29 0.36 18.05
C PHE A 65 -0.58 0.34 16.72
N THR A 66 0.42 -0.53 16.56
CA THR A 66 1.18 -0.67 15.31
C THR A 66 1.51 -2.14 15.03
N ASP A 67 1.69 -2.47 13.75
CA ASP A 67 2.11 -3.80 13.34
C ASP A 67 3.64 -4.02 13.39
N GLY A 68 4.08 -5.23 13.06
CA GLY A 68 5.48 -5.67 13.11
C GLY A 68 6.46 -4.76 12.37
N ARG A 69 6.01 -4.06 11.32
CA ARG A 69 6.85 -3.18 10.49
C ARG A 69 7.32 -1.94 11.24
N TYR A 70 6.58 -1.52 12.25
CA TYR A 70 6.75 -0.23 12.95
C TYR A 70 7.17 -0.36 14.42
N THR A 71 7.58 -1.55 14.85
CA THR A 71 7.92 -1.83 16.26
C THR A 71 9.11 -1.01 16.77
N LEU A 72 10.11 -0.77 15.92
CA LEU A 72 11.25 0.11 16.21
C LEU A 72 10.84 1.58 16.08
N GLN A 73 10.29 1.96 14.93
CA GLN A 73 9.92 3.35 14.60
C GLN A 73 9.00 3.99 15.65
N VAL A 74 8.00 3.26 16.16
CA VAL A 74 7.06 3.81 17.16
C VAL A 74 7.77 4.21 18.47
N ARG A 75 8.87 3.53 18.83
CA ARG A 75 9.63 3.82 20.06
C ARG A 75 10.58 4.99 19.89
N GLU A 76 11.00 5.24 18.66
CA GLU A 76 11.84 6.39 18.30
C GLU A 76 11.02 7.67 18.17
N GLN A 77 9.78 7.58 17.68
CA GLN A 77 8.97 8.73 17.31
C GLN A 77 7.90 9.13 18.34
N VAL A 78 7.43 8.19 19.16
CA VAL A 78 6.32 8.42 20.10
C VAL A 78 6.81 8.25 21.54
N SER A 79 6.51 9.23 22.40
CA SER A 79 6.86 9.23 23.82
C SER A 79 6.19 8.07 24.58
N GLY A 80 7.01 7.18 25.16
CA GLY A 80 6.54 6.08 26.00
C GLY A 80 5.99 6.53 27.36
N ASP A 81 6.28 7.77 27.77
CA ASP A 81 5.68 8.39 28.96
C ASP A 81 4.22 8.81 28.70
N ASP A 82 3.88 9.09 27.44
CA ASP A 82 2.55 9.53 27.03
C ASP A 82 1.68 8.36 26.51
N TYR A 83 2.27 7.39 25.81
CA TYR A 83 1.57 6.29 25.13
C TYR A 83 2.14 4.92 25.45
N ALA A 84 1.26 3.97 25.80
CA ALA A 84 1.60 2.55 25.79
C ALA A 84 1.70 2.01 24.35
N TYR A 85 2.73 1.22 24.05
CA TYR A 85 2.89 0.59 22.74
C TYR A 85 2.20 -0.77 22.69
N ILE A 86 1.21 -0.91 21.82
CA ILE A 86 0.39 -2.13 21.70
C ILE A 86 0.65 -2.81 20.34
N PRO A 87 1.15 -4.06 20.33
CA PRO A 87 1.45 -4.76 19.08
C PRO A 87 0.19 -5.35 18.43
N VAL A 88 0.05 -5.12 17.13
CA VAL A 88 -1.00 -5.70 16.27
C VAL A 88 -0.39 -6.83 15.42
N PRO A 89 -1.02 -8.02 15.32
CA PRO A 89 -2.41 -8.33 15.68
C PRO A 89 -2.57 -9.07 17.02
N GLN A 90 -1.52 -9.08 17.86
CA GLN A 90 -1.56 -9.76 19.16
C GLN A 90 -2.62 -9.15 20.11
N ASP A 91 -2.94 -7.87 19.92
CA ASP A 91 -3.99 -7.15 20.59
C ASP A 91 -4.74 -6.25 19.58
N SER A 92 -5.85 -5.64 20.01
CA SER A 92 -6.65 -4.76 19.15
C SER A 92 -7.20 -3.56 19.91
N VAL A 93 -7.60 -2.51 19.18
CA VAL A 93 -8.25 -1.33 19.76
C VAL A 93 -9.49 -1.72 20.58
N ALA A 94 -10.35 -2.59 20.03
CA ALA A 94 -11.54 -3.06 20.72
C ALA A 94 -11.19 -3.85 21.99
N ALA A 95 -10.26 -4.81 21.92
CA ALA A 95 -9.86 -5.60 23.08
C ALA A 95 -9.21 -4.74 24.17
N TRP A 96 -8.40 -3.74 23.79
CA TRP A 96 -7.79 -2.80 24.72
C TRP A 96 -8.83 -1.90 25.39
N LEU A 97 -9.79 -1.34 24.63
CA LEU A 97 -10.92 -0.59 25.20
C LEU A 97 -11.72 -1.45 26.19
N GLY A 98 -12.03 -2.69 25.81
CA GLY A 98 -12.69 -3.66 26.67
C GLY A 98 -11.90 -4.06 27.91
N ARG A 99 -10.62 -3.70 28.03
CA ARG A 99 -9.82 -3.88 29.25
C ARG A 99 -9.69 -2.59 30.07
N GLU A 100 -9.47 -1.48 29.39
CA GLU A 100 -9.03 -0.22 30.00
C GLU A 100 -10.17 0.75 30.32
N THR A 101 -11.36 0.57 29.74
CA THR A 101 -12.52 1.43 29.98
C THR A 101 -13.31 1.01 31.24
N ALA A 102 -13.74 2.00 32.01
CA ALA A 102 -14.56 1.85 33.21
C ALA A 102 -16.06 2.07 32.91
N ALA A 103 -16.93 1.55 33.78
CA ALA A 103 -18.37 1.68 33.66
C ALA A 103 -18.84 3.14 33.59
N GLY A 104 -19.81 3.40 32.72
CA GLY A 104 -20.39 4.72 32.46
C GLY A 104 -19.51 5.66 31.63
N GLN A 105 -18.32 5.23 31.21
CA GLN A 105 -17.48 6.06 30.35
C GLN A 105 -18.02 6.17 28.93
N ARG A 106 -17.83 7.33 28.31
CA ARG A 106 -18.27 7.64 26.94
C ARG A 106 -17.07 7.78 26.01
N ILE A 107 -16.87 6.83 25.13
CA ILE A 107 -15.74 6.79 24.20
C ILE A 107 -16.19 7.28 22.83
N GLY A 108 -15.61 8.38 22.36
CA GLY A 108 -15.92 8.93 21.05
C GLY A 108 -15.21 8.21 19.90
N TYR A 109 -15.85 8.19 18.74
CA TYR A 109 -15.22 7.86 17.46
C TYR A 109 -15.79 8.73 16.35
N ASP A 110 -14.97 9.01 15.33
CA ASP A 110 -15.42 9.68 14.11
C ASP A 110 -15.99 8.64 13.13
N PRO A 111 -17.30 8.69 12.79
CA PRO A 111 -17.92 7.72 11.88
C PRO A 111 -17.42 7.84 10.45
N TRP A 112 -16.74 8.93 10.09
CA TRP A 112 -16.06 9.09 8.81
C TRP A 112 -14.67 8.46 8.78
N LEU A 113 -14.17 7.85 9.87
CA LEU A 113 -12.83 7.28 9.91
C LEU A 113 -12.80 5.81 10.36
N HIS A 114 -13.95 5.15 10.44
CA HIS A 114 -14.06 3.77 10.90
C HIS A 114 -15.05 3.01 10.02
N THR A 115 -14.75 1.75 9.73
CA THR A 115 -15.71 0.82 9.11
C THR A 115 -16.82 0.44 10.10
N ARG A 116 -17.95 -0.07 9.59
CA ARG A 116 -19.03 -0.59 10.47
C ARG A 116 -18.57 -1.72 11.37
N GLN A 117 -17.68 -2.60 10.88
CA GLN A 117 -17.20 -3.74 11.66
C GLN A 117 -16.35 -3.25 12.84
N GLN A 118 -15.43 -2.31 12.62
CA GLN A 118 -14.63 -1.71 13.70
C GLN A 118 -15.53 -1.06 14.77
N VAL A 119 -16.57 -0.33 14.34
CA VAL A 119 -17.54 0.28 15.26
C VAL A 119 -18.29 -0.79 16.06
N ALA A 120 -18.74 -1.87 15.40
CA ALA A 120 -19.44 -2.97 16.06
C ALA A 120 -18.55 -3.70 17.08
N ASP A 121 -17.28 -3.96 16.75
CA ASP A 121 -16.31 -4.62 17.62
C ASP A 121 -16.02 -3.76 18.85
N MET A 122 -15.80 -2.44 18.66
CA MET A 122 -15.59 -1.50 19.77
C MET A 122 -16.84 -1.37 20.65
N ALA A 123 -18.03 -1.29 20.04
CA ALA A 123 -19.29 -1.20 20.78
C ALA A 123 -19.53 -2.45 21.64
N ALA A 124 -19.26 -3.65 21.10
CA ALA A 124 -19.38 -4.90 21.83
C ALA A 124 -18.41 -4.95 23.02
N ALA A 125 -17.14 -4.58 22.82
CA ALA A 125 -16.13 -4.58 23.88
C ALA A 125 -16.45 -3.57 25.00
N LEU A 126 -17.08 -2.43 24.67
CA LEU A 126 -17.51 -1.42 25.64
C LEU A 126 -18.81 -1.79 26.37
N ALA A 127 -19.73 -2.49 25.69
CA ALA A 127 -20.98 -2.96 26.30
C ALA A 127 -20.70 -3.92 27.47
N ASP A 128 -19.70 -4.79 27.36
CA ASP A 128 -19.24 -5.68 28.45
C ASP A 128 -18.71 -4.91 29.68
N ARG A 129 -18.44 -3.61 29.53
CA ARG A 129 -18.00 -2.69 30.58
C ARG A 129 -19.07 -1.72 31.04
N GLU A 130 -20.30 -1.81 30.53
CA GLU A 130 -21.35 -0.80 30.75
C GLU A 130 -20.90 0.62 30.32
N ALA A 131 -20.07 0.70 29.27
CA ALA A 131 -19.58 1.93 28.67
C ALA A 131 -20.26 2.19 27.30
N GLU A 132 -20.24 3.44 26.85
CA GLU A 132 -20.92 3.89 25.63
C GLU A 132 -19.90 4.23 24.53
N LEU A 133 -20.14 3.74 23.31
CA LEU A 133 -19.44 4.21 22.11
C LEU A 133 -20.27 5.32 21.45
N VAL A 134 -19.69 6.51 21.28
CA VAL A 134 -20.39 7.73 20.84
C VAL A 134 -19.86 8.18 19.48
N ALA A 135 -20.74 8.23 18.47
CA ALA A 135 -20.41 8.82 17.17
C ALA A 135 -20.36 10.36 17.30
N VAL A 136 -19.20 10.95 17.05
CA VAL A 136 -19.06 12.42 17.08
C VAL A 136 -19.49 13.03 15.74
N THR A 137 -19.99 14.27 15.78
CA THR A 137 -20.36 15.02 14.57
C THR A 137 -19.21 15.86 14.00
N ALA A 138 -18.24 16.19 14.84
CA ALA A 138 -17.00 16.88 14.47
C ALA A 138 -15.83 16.20 15.19
N ASN A 139 -14.71 16.05 14.49
CA ASN A 139 -13.54 15.38 15.06
C ASN A 139 -12.88 16.28 16.14
N PRO A 140 -12.69 15.82 17.39
CA PRO A 140 -12.08 16.61 18.46
C PRO A 140 -10.65 17.10 18.14
N ILE A 141 -9.88 16.36 17.32
CA ILE A 141 -8.54 16.80 16.92
C ILE A 141 -8.63 18.04 16.03
N ASP A 142 -9.62 18.11 15.15
CA ASP A 142 -9.78 19.23 14.21
C ASP A 142 -10.08 20.55 14.95
N ALA A 143 -10.69 20.49 16.15
CA ALA A 143 -10.95 21.65 16.99
C ALA A 143 -9.67 22.25 17.62
N ILE A 144 -8.64 21.43 17.82
CA ILE A 144 -7.37 21.85 18.44
C ILE A 144 -6.21 21.97 17.44
N TRP A 145 -6.39 21.49 16.20
CA TRP A 145 -5.41 21.59 15.12
C TRP A 145 -5.58 22.91 14.35
N THR A 146 -5.09 24.00 14.94
CA THR A 146 -5.30 25.37 14.42
C THR A 146 -4.65 25.66 13.08
N ASP A 147 -3.58 24.93 12.73
CA ASP A 147 -2.80 25.05 11.50
C ASP A 147 -3.01 23.86 10.55
N ARG A 148 -4.20 23.25 10.60
CA ARG A 148 -4.53 22.10 9.77
C ARG A 148 -4.42 22.44 8.27
N PRO A 149 -3.66 21.65 7.48
CA PRO A 149 -3.56 21.85 6.04
C PRO A 149 -4.92 21.73 5.34
N ALA A 150 -5.10 22.46 4.25
CA ALA A 150 -6.25 22.28 3.37
C ALA A 150 -6.09 21.00 2.53
N PRO A 151 -7.19 20.34 2.13
CA PRO A 151 -7.14 19.29 1.12
C PRO A 151 -6.52 19.81 -0.19
N SER A 152 -5.84 18.93 -0.94
CA SER A 152 -5.22 19.29 -2.21
C SER A 152 -6.22 19.92 -3.19
N ALA A 153 -5.77 20.94 -3.92
CA ALA A 153 -6.52 21.57 -5.00
C ALA A 153 -6.14 21.01 -6.39
N ALA A 154 -5.43 19.88 -6.44
CA ALA A 154 -5.01 19.28 -7.70
C ALA A 154 -6.20 18.92 -8.59
N VAL A 155 -6.03 19.16 -9.89
CA VAL A 155 -7.06 18.89 -10.90
C VAL A 155 -7.03 17.43 -11.34
N LEU A 156 -8.17 16.94 -11.81
CA LEU A 156 -8.22 15.64 -12.47
C LEU A 156 -7.56 15.69 -13.84
N THR A 157 -7.01 14.54 -14.23
CA THR A 157 -6.52 14.25 -15.58
C THR A 157 -7.21 13.01 -16.13
N VAL A 158 -7.34 12.92 -17.45
CA VAL A 158 -7.94 11.77 -18.12
C VAL A 158 -6.92 10.65 -18.26
N GLN A 159 -7.32 9.42 -17.95
CA GLN A 159 -6.57 8.22 -18.30
C GLN A 159 -7.05 7.75 -19.68
N ASP A 160 -6.16 7.80 -20.67
CA ASP A 160 -6.48 7.41 -22.04
C ASP A 160 -6.95 5.95 -22.12
N GLU A 161 -7.97 5.68 -22.93
CA GLU A 161 -8.54 4.35 -23.10
C GLU A 161 -7.53 3.35 -23.65
N ALA A 162 -6.57 3.79 -24.47
CA ALA A 162 -5.52 2.94 -25.02
C ALA A 162 -4.60 2.34 -23.95
N VAL A 163 -4.38 3.05 -22.83
CA VAL A 163 -3.62 2.54 -21.68
C VAL A 163 -4.51 1.88 -20.63
N ALA A 164 -5.77 2.32 -20.51
CA ALA A 164 -6.74 1.69 -19.60
C ALA A 164 -7.29 0.35 -20.13
N GLY A 165 -7.26 0.12 -21.44
CA GLY A 165 -7.77 -1.08 -22.12
C GLY A 165 -9.30 -1.21 -22.21
N GLU A 166 -10.04 -0.36 -21.50
CA GLU A 166 -11.50 -0.38 -21.45
C GLU A 166 -12.04 1.02 -21.14
N SER A 167 -13.12 1.44 -21.83
CA SER A 167 -13.77 2.73 -21.62
C SER A 167 -14.47 2.83 -20.26
N SER A 168 -14.55 4.06 -19.70
CA SER A 168 -15.35 4.34 -18.50
C SER A 168 -16.82 3.95 -18.66
N ALA A 169 -17.39 4.11 -19.85
CA ALA A 169 -18.77 3.72 -20.13
C ALA A 169 -18.98 2.19 -20.01
N ALA A 170 -18.06 1.39 -20.56
CA ALA A 170 -18.13 -0.08 -20.47
C ALA A 170 -17.97 -0.57 -19.02
N LYS A 171 -17.02 0.00 -18.28
CA LYS A 171 -16.80 -0.29 -16.86
C LYS A 171 -18.06 -0.05 -16.03
N ARG A 172 -18.70 1.11 -16.23
CA ARG A 172 -19.94 1.47 -15.53
C ARG A 172 -21.14 0.61 -15.93
N ALA A 173 -21.27 0.27 -17.21
CA ALA A 173 -22.31 -0.64 -17.67
C ALA A 173 -22.20 -2.01 -16.98
N ARG A 174 -20.98 -2.56 -16.87
CA ARG A 174 -20.72 -3.81 -16.15
C ARG A 174 -21.05 -3.72 -14.66
N ILE A 175 -20.80 -2.58 -14.01
CA ILE A 175 -21.24 -2.36 -12.62
C ILE A 175 -22.78 -2.36 -12.54
N GLY A 176 -23.48 -1.75 -13.51
CA GLY A 176 -24.93 -1.77 -13.60
C GLY A 176 -25.52 -3.18 -13.78
N GLU A 177 -24.90 -4.00 -14.62
CA GLU A 177 -25.24 -5.42 -14.79
C GLU A 177 -25.07 -6.18 -13.47
N TRP A 178 -23.92 -6.01 -12.80
CA TRP A 178 -23.68 -6.62 -11.49
C TRP A 178 -24.71 -6.18 -10.44
N LEU A 179 -25.08 -4.90 -10.39
CA LEU A 179 -26.14 -4.40 -9.49
C LEU A 179 -27.48 -5.09 -9.74
N THR A 180 -27.81 -5.31 -11.02
CA THR A 180 -29.03 -6.03 -11.41
C THR A 180 -29.02 -7.47 -10.88
N GLU A 181 -27.89 -8.17 -10.96
CA GLU A 181 -27.71 -9.51 -10.38
C GLU A 181 -27.88 -9.52 -8.86
N GLN A 182 -27.32 -8.53 -8.16
CA GLN A 182 -27.46 -8.37 -6.71
C GLN A 182 -28.84 -7.87 -6.27
N ARG A 183 -29.70 -7.50 -7.23
CA ARG A 183 -31.00 -6.83 -7.00
C ARG A 183 -30.83 -5.55 -6.18
N ALA A 184 -29.80 -4.77 -6.53
CA ALA A 184 -29.47 -3.49 -5.92
C ALA A 184 -29.79 -2.35 -6.90
N ASP A 185 -30.13 -1.17 -6.38
CA ASP A 185 -30.42 0.02 -7.17
C ASP A 185 -29.15 0.84 -7.47
N ALA A 186 -28.19 0.85 -6.55
CA ALA A 186 -26.95 1.61 -6.68
C ALA A 186 -25.81 1.02 -5.82
N VAL A 187 -24.57 1.40 -6.12
CA VAL A 187 -23.39 1.17 -5.26
C VAL A 187 -22.68 2.49 -4.96
N VAL A 188 -22.30 2.67 -3.70
CA VAL A 188 -21.40 3.77 -3.28
C VAL A 188 -19.96 3.31 -3.43
N LEU A 189 -19.21 4.00 -4.30
CA LEU A 189 -17.77 3.87 -4.41
C LEU A 189 -17.13 4.98 -3.57
N SER A 190 -16.51 4.60 -2.44
CA SER A 190 -15.79 5.51 -1.54
C SER A 190 -14.27 5.39 -1.65
N ALA A 191 -13.77 4.23 -2.08
CA ALA A 191 -12.35 4.02 -2.29
C ALA A 191 -11.89 4.78 -3.54
N LEU A 192 -10.87 5.63 -3.38
CA LEU A 192 -10.45 6.56 -4.43
C LEU A 192 -9.89 5.85 -5.67
N ASP A 193 -9.23 4.71 -5.47
CA ASP A 193 -8.72 3.84 -6.52
C ASP A 193 -9.85 3.25 -7.39
N SER A 194 -10.96 2.82 -6.77
CA SER A 194 -12.15 2.34 -7.48
C SER A 194 -12.83 3.44 -8.30
N ILE A 195 -12.89 4.67 -7.79
CA ILE A 195 -13.47 5.82 -8.51
C ILE A 195 -12.59 6.17 -9.72
N ALA A 196 -11.28 6.32 -9.50
CA ALA A 196 -10.30 6.62 -10.54
C ALA A 196 -10.29 5.56 -11.66
N TRP A 197 -10.35 4.28 -11.30
CA TRP A 197 -10.39 3.17 -12.26
C TRP A 197 -11.69 3.13 -13.05
N THR A 198 -12.84 3.27 -12.37
CA THR A 198 -14.17 3.23 -13.02
C THR A 198 -14.35 4.35 -14.03
N LEU A 199 -13.88 5.56 -13.69
CA LEU A 199 -14.09 6.75 -14.51
C LEU A 199 -12.95 7.03 -15.50
N ASN A 200 -11.88 6.23 -15.51
CA ASN A 200 -10.66 6.51 -16.28
C ASN A 200 -10.15 7.94 -16.03
N VAL A 201 -10.02 8.32 -14.77
CA VAL A 201 -9.43 9.60 -14.36
C VAL A 201 -8.35 9.36 -13.32
N ARG A 202 -7.45 10.33 -13.16
CA ARG A 202 -6.36 10.32 -12.17
C ARG A 202 -6.22 11.69 -11.52
N GLY A 203 -5.68 11.72 -10.32
CA GLY A 203 -5.40 12.95 -9.58
C GLY A 203 -4.07 12.87 -8.85
N THR A 204 -3.75 13.89 -8.08
CA THR A 204 -2.54 13.94 -7.23
C THR A 204 -2.89 14.50 -5.85
N ASP A 205 -4.07 14.13 -5.34
CA ASP A 205 -4.53 14.61 -4.03
C ASP A 205 -3.85 13.89 -2.87
N VAL A 206 -3.48 12.64 -3.11
CA VAL A 206 -2.77 11.77 -2.18
C VAL A 206 -1.38 11.56 -2.77
N ALA A 207 -0.34 11.83 -1.99
CA ALA A 207 1.03 11.60 -2.42
C ALA A 207 1.20 10.14 -2.85
N HIS A 208 1.94 9.90 -3.93
CA HIS A 208 2.28 8.59 -4.44
C HIS A 208 1.14 7.75 -5.03
N THR A 209 -0.12 8.11 -4.76
CA THR A 209 -1.30 7.39 -5.25
C THR A 209 -2.09 8.31 -6.18
N PRO A 210 -2.16 8.03 -7.49
CA PRO A 210 -2.67 8.98 -8.48
C PRO A 210 -4.23 9.06 -8.50
N VAL A 211 -4.80 9.54 -7.40
CA VAL A 211 -6.25 9.61 -7.15
C VAL A 211 -6.69 11.01 -6.72
N ALA A 212 -7.99 11.26 -6.73
CA ALA A 212 -8.58 12.52 -6.27
C ALA A 212 -9.71 12.28 -5.27
N LEU A 213 -9.72 13.06 -4.20
CA LEU A 213 -10.72 13.08 -3.13
C LEU A 213 -12.11 13.29 -3.72
N SER A 214 -12.88 12.22 -3.76
CA SER A 214 -14.20 12.20 -4.39
C SER A 214 -15.02 11.03 -3.89
N TYR A 215 -16.32 11.07 -4.15
CA TYR A 215 -17.22 9.92 -4.01
C TYR A 215 -17.95 9.68 -5.32
N ALA A 216 -18.28 8.43 -5.63
CA ALA A 216 -19.15 8.13 -6.75
C ALA A 216 -20.31 7.23 -6.33
N ILE A 217 -21.47 7.44 -6.91
CA ILE A 217 -22.61 6.52 -6.81
C ILE A 217 -22.96 6.06 -8.21
N VAL A 218 -22.78 4.76 -8.48
CA VAL A 218 -23.13 4.14 -9.77
C VAL A 218 -24.50 3.49 -9.64
N HIS A 219 -25.41 3.82 -10.55
CA HIS A 219 -26.77 3.27 -10.58
C HIS A 219 -26.85 2.03 -11.47
N ALA A 220 -27.92 1.25 -11.32
CA ALA A 220 -28.11 0.00 -12.06
C ALA A 220 -28.14 0.18 -13.60
N ASP A 221 -28.41 1.37 -14.11
CA ASP A 221 -28.38 1.72 -15.54
C ASP A 221 -27.00 2.23 -16.02
N GLY A 222 -26.01 2.29 -15.13
CA GLY A 222 -24.66 2.78 -15.42
C GLY A 222 -24.52 4.31 -15.34
N GLU A 223 -25.61 5.06 -15.11
CA GLU A 223 -25.48 6.48 -14.77
C GLU A 223 -24.72 6.63 -13.46
N THR A 224 -23.99 7.75 -13.31
CA THR A 224 -23.11 7.93 -12.15
C THR A 224 -23.17 9.34 -11.63
N ASP A 225 -23.31 9.48 -10.32
CA ASP A 225 -23.16 10.75 -9.62
C ASP A 225 -21.74 10.82 -9.04
N LEU A 226 -20.94 11.78 -9.50
CA LEU A 226 -19.59 12.06 -9.01
C LEU A 226 -19.60 13.31 -8.13
N PHE A 227 -19.20 13.15 -6.87
CA PHE A 227 -19.09 14.20 -5.86
C PHE A 227 -17.63 14.61 -5.72
N ILE A 228 -17.29 15.78 -6.25
CA ILE A 228 -15.92 16.28 -6.34
C ILE A 228 -15.91 17.81 -6.29
N ALA A 229 -14.80 18.38 -5.84
CA ALA A 229 -14.65 19.84 -5.84
C ALA A 229 -14.64 20.37 -7.29
N PRO A 230 -15.51 21.33 -7.66
CA PRO A 230 -15.70 21.77 -9.05
C PRO A 230 -14.43 22.27 -9.73
N GLU A 231 -13.53 22.90 -8.97
CA GLU A 231 -12.24 23.41 -9.43
C GLU A 231 -11.32 22.31 -9.97
N LYS A 232 -11.57 21.05 -9.62
CA LYS A 232 -10.80 19.90 -10.12
C LYS A 232 -11.21 19.44 -11.52
N ILE A 233 -12.35 19.93 -12.02
CA ILE A 233 -12.92 19.51 -13.31
C ILE A 233 -12.47 20.47 -14.42
N THR A 234 -11.47 20.04 -15.18
CA THR A 234 -11.03 20.74 -16.38
C THR A 234 -12.02 20.55 -17.54
N PRO A 235 -11.98 21.38 -18.61
CA PRO A 235 -12.80 21.17 -19.80
C PRO A 235 -12.60 19.79 -20.45
N GLU A 236 -11.36 19.28 -20.44
CA GLU A 236 -11.02 17.96 -20.97
C GLU A 236 -11.67 16.83 -20.15
N VAL A 237 -11.55 16.88 -18.82
CA VAL A 237 -12.20 15.90 -17.93
C VAL A 237 -13.71 15.96 -18.08
N ARG A 238 -14.31 17.16 -18.17
CA ARG A 238 -15.74 17.32 -18.39
C ARG A 238 -16.20 16.68 -19.71
N ALA A 239 -15.43 16.85 -20.78
CA ALA A 239 -15.73 16.23 -22.08
C ALA A 239 -15.63 14.70 -22.02
N HIS A 240 -14.59 14.17 -21.35
CA HIS A 240 -14.39 12.73 -21.14
C HIS A 240 -15.51 12.07 -20.34
N LEU A 241 -15.93 12.68 -19.23
CA LEU A 241 -16.98 12.14 -18.36
C LEU A 241 -18.36 12.10 -19.08
N GLY A 242 -18.64 13.10 -19.92
CA GLY A 242 -19.88 13.21 -20.66
C GLY A 242 -21.12 13.37 -19.77
N ASN A 243 -22.32 13.29 -20.37
CA ASN A 243 -23.58 13.56 -19.66
C ASN A 243 -24.05 12.41 -18.75
N ALA A 244 -23.54 11.19 -18.96
CA ALA A 244 -23.87 10.04 -18.14
C ALA A 244 -23.20 10.08 -16.75
N VAL A 245 -22.27 11.01 -16.52
CA VAL A 245 -21.70 11.30 -15.19
C VAL A 245 -22.19 12.67 -14.73
N ARG A 246 -23.07 12.69 -13.74
CA ARG A 246 -23.58 13.91 -13.11
C ARG A 246 -22.57 14.40 -12.08
N LEU A 247 -22.19 15.67 -12.19
CA LEU A 247 -21.24 16.31 -11.29
C LEU A 247 -21.95 17.01 -10.15
N HIS A 248 -21.49 16.77 -8.93
CA HIS A 248 -21.98 17.39 -7.70
C HIS A 248 -20.83 17.95 -6.88
N GLU A 249 -21.12 18.99 -6.10
CA GLU A 249 -20.21 19.48 -5.05
C GLU A 249 -19.86 18.35 -4.09
N ARG A 250 -18.57 18.18 -3.76
CA ARG A 250 -18.12 17.14 -2.83
C ARG A 250 -18.87 17.17 -1.49
N ALA A 251 -19.11 18.37 -0.95
CA ALA A 251 -19.80 18.57 0.32
C ALA A 251 -21.28 18.12 0.30
N ALA A 252 -21.89 17.98 -0.87
CA ALA A 252 -23.28 17.52 -0.99
C ALA A 252 -23.44 16.01 -0.74
N PHE A 253 -22.35 15.24 -0.80
CA PHE A 253 -22.38 13.77 -0.71
C PHE A 253 -23.13 13.26 0.53
N ALA A 254 -22.78 13.76 1.73
CA ALA A 254 -23.38 13.30 2.98
C ALA A 254 -24.91 13.50 3.01
N GLY A 255 -25.39 14.66 2.53
CA GLY A 255 -26.82 14.93 2.42
C GLY A 255 -27.50 14.06 1.36
N TYR A 256 -26.81 13.80 0.25
CA TYR A 256 -27.32 13.01 -0.87
C TYR A 256 -27.62 11.55 -0.50
N LEU A 257 -26.86 10.97 0.44
CA LEU A 257 -27.11 9.61 0.95
C LEU A 257 -28.54 9.43 1.52
N THR A 258 -29.17 10.50 2.00
CA THR A 258 -30.54 10.43 2.54
C THR A 258 -31.63 10.30 1.46
N GLY A 259 -31.28 10.48 0.18
CA GLY A 259 -32.20 10.46 -0.95
C GLY A 259 -32.63 9.08 -1.46
N PHE A 260 -32.20 8.00 -0.80
CA PHE A 260 -32.38 6.60 -1.26
C PHE A 260 -33.52 5.85 -0.54
N ALA A 261 -34.55 6.56 -0.08
CA ALA A 261 -35.70 5.97 0.60
C ALA A 261 -36.32 4.81 -0.19
N GLY A 262 -36.43 3.63 0.44
CA GLY A 262 -36.98 2.42 -0.18
C GLY A 262 -36.08 1.74 -1.21
N LYS A 263 -34.87 2.26 -1.46
CA LYS A 263 -33.89 1.67 -2.38
C LYS A 263 -32.93 0.72 -1.67
N ARG A 264 -32.29 -0.14 -2.44
CA ARG A 264 -31.25 -1.08 -1.99
C ARG A 264 -29.89 -0.58 -2.48
N VAL A 265 -29.05 -0.14 -1.56
CA VAL A 265 -27.76 0.49 -1.91
C VAL A 265 -26.62 -0.36 -1.37
N VAL A 266 -25.67 -0.69 -2.23
CA VAL A 266 -24.45 -1.40 -1.85
C VAL A 266 -23.45 -0.44 -1.22
N ALA A 267 -22.85 -0.85 -0.12
CA ALA A 267 -21.67 -0.21 0.47
C ALA A 267 -20.68 -1.28 0.92
N ASP A 268 -19.40 -1.08 0.61
CA ASP A 268 -18.34 -2.03 0.92
C ASP A 268 -18.09 -2.10 2.44
N PRO A 269 -18.20 -3.28 3.08
CA PRO A 269 -17.99 -3.40 4.53
C PRO A 269 -16.52 -3.18 4.97
N GLU A 270 -15.55 -3.37 4.07
CA GLU A 270 -14.11 -3.24 4.33
C GLU A 270 -13.58 -1.85 3.92
N ARG A 271 -14.17 -1.23 2.88
CA ARG A 271 -13.66 0.04 2.29
C ARG A 271 -14.59 1.25 2.44
N ALA A 272 -15.78 1.09 3.03
CA ALA A 272 -16.66 2.20 3.32
C ALA A 272 -16.68 2.54 4.81
N VAL A 273 -16.62 3.83 5.11
CA VAL A 273 -16.74 4.37 6.46
C VAL A 273 -18.18 4.22 6.97
N ALA A 274 -18.35 4.07 8.27
CA ALA A 274 -19.63 3.81 8.93
C ALA A 274 -20.65 4.92 8.63
N ALA A 275 -20.20 6.17 8.49
CA ALA A 275 -21.04 7.31 8.13
C ALA A 275 -21.85 7.10 6.84
N ILE A 276 -21.33 6.37 5.86
CA ILE A 276 -22.04 6.10 4.60
C ILE A 276 -23.29 5.26 4.85
N ALA A 277 -23.12 4.14 5.57
CA ALA A 277 -24.25 3.26 5.89
C ALA A 277 -25.26 3.96 6.82
N LEU A 278 -24.77 4.71 7.82
CA LEU A 278 -25.63 5.47 8.73
C LEU A 278 -26.47 6.53 7.98
N GLY A 279 -25.87 7.24 7.02
CA GLY A 279 -26.58 8.23 6.19
C GLY A 279 -27.65 7.61 5.29
N LEU A 280 -27.33 6.48 4.64
CA LEU A 280 -28.26 5.71 3.83
C LEU A 280 -29.44 5.18 4.66
N GLU A 281 -29.16 4.57 5.82
CA GLU A 281 -30.16 4.02 6.72
C GLU A 281 -31.07 5.12 7.30
N ALA A 282 -30.50 6.28 7.67
CA ALA A 282 -31.26 7.44 8.12
C ALA A 282 -32.22 7.99 7.05
N GLY A 283 -31.85 7.87 5.76
CA GLY A 283 -32.72 8.18 4.62
C GLY A 283 -33.76 7.12 4.28
N GLY A 284 -33.78 5.97 4.98
CA GLY A 284 -34.70 4.88 4.72
C GLY A 284 -34.27 3.94 3.59
N ALA A 285 -32.98 3.93 3.22
CA ALA A 285 -32.43 2.94 2.30
C ALA A 285 -32.14 1.60 3.03
N LYS A 286 -32.17 0.51 2.28
CA LYS A 286 -31.65 -0.79 2.73
C LYS A 286 -30.21 -0.94 2.25
N VAL A 287 -29.27 -0.88 3.19
CA VAL A 287 -27.84 -1.10 2.88
C VAL A 287 -27.58 -2.59 2.65
N LEU A 288 -26.90 -2.91 1.56
CA LEU A 288 -26.36 -4.24 1.28
C LEU A 288 -24.84 -4.20 1.50
N ALA A 289 -24.37 -4.90 2.53
CA ALA A 289 -22.95 -5.03 2.82
C ALA A 289 -22.31 -6.04 1.85
N LEU A 290 -21.94 -5.57 0.66
CA LEU A 290 -21.27 -6.35 -0.37
C LEU A 290 -19.98 -5.62 -0.76
N ARG A 291 -18.91 -6.37 -1.04
CA ARG A 291 -17.65 -5.81 -1.54
C ARG A 291 -17.91 -4.94 -2.77
N ASP A 292 -17.20 -3.83 -2.87
CA ASP A 292 -17.15 -2.98 -4.05
C ASP A 292 -16.85 -3.83 -5.29
N PRO A 293 -17.73 -3.82 -6.32
CA PRO A 293 -17.58 -4.66 -7.51
C PRO A 293 -16.31 -4.33 -8.31
N VAL A 294 -15.74 -3.13 -8.13
CA VAL A 294 -14.55 -2.68 -8.83
C VAL A 294 -13.31 -3.42 -8.32
N VAL A 295 -13.25 -3.73 -7.02
CA VAL A 295 -12.06 -4.28 -6.34
C VAL A 295 -11.50 -5.51 -7.05
N LEU A 296 -12.32 -6.51 -7.35
CA LEU A 296 -11.86 -7.72 -8.03
C LEU A 296 -11.57 -7.45 -9.52
N THR A 297 -12.40 -6.62 -10.18
CA THR A 297 -12.25 -6.40 -11.62
C THR A 297 -10.98 -5.63 -11.97
N LYS A 298 -10.56 -4.65 -11.16
CA LYS A 298 -9.29 -3.94 -11.38
C LYS A 298 -8.07 -4.72 -10.91
N ALA A 299 -8.26 -5.67 -9.98
CA ALA A 299 -7.19 -6.56 -9.54
C ALA A 299 -6.71 -7.50 -10.66
N ILE A 300 -7.58 -7.84 -11.61
CA ILE A 300 -7.29 -8.68 -12.78
C ILE A 300 -7.01 -7.77 -13.98
N LYS A 301 -5.74 -7.60 -14.31
CA LYS A 301 -5.29 -6.62 -15.30
C LYS A 301 -5.62 -7.11 -16.71
N ASN A 302 -6.16 -6.22 -17.52
CA ASN A 302 -6.40 -6.51 -18.93
C ASN A 302 -5.09 -6.44 -19.75
N PRO A 303 -5.07 -6.90 -21.02
CA PRO A 303 -3.84 -6.91 -21.82
C PRO A 303 -3.15 -5.55 -21.99
N ALA A 304 -3.88 -4.44 -22.01
CA ALA A 304 -3.28 -3.10 -22.11
C ALA A 304 -2.59 -2.70 -20.81
N GLU A 305 -3.24 -2.92 -19.66
CA GLU A 305 -2.66 -2.68 -18.33
C GLU A 305 -1.42 -3.57 -18.09
N VAL A 306 -1.44 -4.83 -18.56
CA VAL A 306 -0.27 -5.73 -18.51
C VAL A 306 0.87 -5.22 -19.39
N ALA A 307 0.58 -4.82 -20.64
CA ALA A 307 1.59 -4.27 -21.54
C ALA A 307 2.21 -2.99 -20.98
N GLY A 308 1.41 -2.13 -20.36
CA GLY A 308 1.86 -0.91 -19.70
C GLY A 308 2.82 -1.19 -18.54
N HIS A 309 2.53 -2.16 -17.68
CA HIS A 309 3.46 -2.53 -16.59
C HIS A 309 4.77 -3.15 -17.10
N ARG A 310 4.74 -3.92 -18.19
CA ARG A 310 5.98 -4.40 -18.82
C ARG A 310 6.82 -3.23 -19.31
N ALA A 311 6.21 -2.24 -19.97
CA ALA A 311 6.91 -1.04 -20.42
C ALA A 311 7.45 -0.19 -19.25
N ALA A 312 6.66 -0.01 -18.20
CA ALA A 312 7.08 0.68 -16.98
C ALA A 312 8.26 -0.05 -16.30
N SER A 313 8.22 -1.38 -16.23
CA SER A 313 9.28 -2.20 -15.62
C SER A 313 10.60 -2.13 -16.39
N VAL A 314 10.55 -2.06 -17.73
CA VAL A 314 11.75 -1.86 -18.57
C VAL A 314 12.38 -0.50 -18.29
N ARG A 315 11.55 0.55 -18.30
CA ARG A 315 11.98 1.93 -18.05
C ARG A 315 12.59 2.11 -16.66
N ASP A 316 11.89 1.62 -15.63
CA ASP A 316 12.35 1.71 -14.26
C ASP A 316 13.58 0.82 -14.01
N GLY A 317 13.64 -0.34 -14.64
CA GLY A 317 14.82 -1.21 -14.63
C GLY A 317 16.08 -0.51 -15.15
N ALA A 318 15.96 0.21 -16.27
CA ALA A 318 17.07 1.01 -16.81
C ALA A 318 17.47 2.18 -15.89
N ALA A 319 16.52 2.81 -15.20
CA ALA A 319 16.82 3.85 -14.20
C ALA A 319 17.56 3.25 -12.99
N MET A 320 17.10 2.08 -12.49
CA MET A 320 17.73 1.34 -11.41
C MET A 320 19.15 0.89 -11.76
N VAL A 321 19.41 0.43 -12.98
CA VAL A 321 20.77 0.05 -13.41
C VAL A 321 21.74 1.23 -13.33
N ARG A 322 21.33 2.41 -13.82
CA ARG A 322 22.15 3.63 -13.72
C ARG A 322 22.44 3.99 -12.26
N PHE A 323 21.42 3.88 -11.41
CA PHE A 323 21.54 4.12 -9.98
C PHE A 323 22.47 3.13 -9.27
N LEU A 324 22.28 1.81 -9.47
CA LEU A 324 23.10 0.79 -8.80
C LEU A 324 24.57 0.87 -9.23
N ARG A 325 24.83 1.18 -10.51
CA ARG A 325 26.19 1.48 -10.97
C ARG A 325 26.76 2.71 -10.26
N TRP A 326 25.98 3.78 -10.09
CA TRP A 326 26.41 4.95 -9.33
C TRP A 326 26.71 4.60 -7.86
N VAL A 327 25.87 3.80 -7.20
CA VAL A 327 26.10 3.34 -5.82
C VAL A 327 27.45 2.62 -5.71
N GLU A 328 27.70 1.67 -6.61
CA GLU A 328 28.95 0.89 -6.62
C GLU A 328 30.20 1.76 -6.83
N LEU A 329 30.09 2.82 -7.63
CA LEU A 329 31.22 3.70 -7.95
C LEU A 329 31.43 4.79 -6.89
N GLU A 330 30.35 5.42 -6.41
CA GLU A 330 30.45 6.65 -5.61
C GLU A 330 30.35 6.39 -4.10
N CYS A 331 29.52 5.46 -3.63
CA CYS A 331 29.36 5.22 -2.20
C CYS A 331 30.66 4.74 -1.52
N PRO A 332 31.47 3.83 -2.09
CA PRO A 332 32.76 3.44 -1.50
C PRO A 332 33.80 4.56 -1.38
N LYS A 333 33.65 5.66 -2.13
CA LYS A 333 34.52 6.84 -2.01
C LYS A 333 34.21 7.68 -0.77
N GLY A 334 33.05 7.46 -0.14
CA GLY A 334 32.54 8.23 0.99
C GLY A 334 31.84 9.52 0.59
N GLY A 335 31.13 10.13 1.54
CA GLY A 335 30.42 11.41 1.37
C GLY A 335 29.00 11.31 0.81
N GLN A 336 28.53 10.10 0.47
CA GLN A 336 27.13 9.85 0.17
C GLN A 336 26.34 9.50 1.43
N THR A 337 25.07 9.83 1.43
CA THR A 337 24.14 9.59 2.54
C THR A 337 22.87 8.92 2.02
N GLU A 338 22.01 8.49 2.92
CA GLU A 338 20.69 7.93 2.58
C GLU A 338 19.85 8.91 1.73
N LEU A 339 19.78 10.19 2.11
CA LEU A 339 19.10 11.23 1.33
C LEU A 339 19.75 11.46 -0.04
N SER A 340 21.09 11.48 -0.13
CA SER A 340 21.74 11.71 -1.43
C SER A 340 21.52 10.54 -2.39
N ALA A 341 21.48 9.30 -1.88
CA ALA A 341 21.15 8.13 -2.68
C ALA A 341 19.68 8.12 -3.13
N ALA A 342 18.73 8.47 -2.26
CA ALA A 342 17.33 8.62 -2.64
C ALA A 342 17.14 9.68 -3.74
N ALA A 343 17.78 10.84 -3.59
CA ALA A 343 17.76 11.91 -4.58
C ALA A 343 18.39 11.49 -5.92
N GLN A 344 19.49 10.73 -5.88
CA GLN A 344 20.13 10.22 -7.08
C GLN A 344 19.24 9.24 -7.85
N LEU A 345 18.54 8.34 -7.15
CA LEU A 345 17.60 7.42 -7.80
C LEU A 345 16.42 8.17 -8.41
N LEU A 346 15.87 9.16 -7.69
CA LEU A 346 14.83 10.02 -8.23
C LEU A 346 15.29 10.71 -9.52
N ALA A 347 16.49 11.28 -9.53
CA ALA A 347 17.07 11.91 -10.71
C ALA A 347 17.21 10.92 -11.89
N CYS A 348 17.58 9.66 -11.64
CA CYS A 348 17.63 8.62 -12.67
C CYS A 348 16.24 8.33 -13.27
N ARG A 349 15.17 8.34 -12.46
CA ARG A 349 13.79 8.15 -12.94
C ARG A 349 13.26 9.39 -13.66
N GLU A 350 13.52 10.59 -13.15
CA GLU A 350 13.13 11.86 -13.78
C GLU A 350 13.78 12.03 -15.16
N ALA A 351 15.02 11.57 -15.32
CA ALA A 351 15.73 11.60 -16.60
C ALA A 351 15.03 10.80 -17.72
N THR A 352 14.09 9.90 -17.37
CA THR A 352 13.25 9.21 -18.37
C THR A 352 12.21 10.11 -19.02
N GLY A 353 11.89 11.26 -18.40
CA GLY A 353 10.86 12.21 -18.86
C GLY A 353 9.42 11.70 -18.71
N LEU A 354 9.21 10.52 -18.12
CA LEU A 354 7.91 9.84 -18.07
C LEU A 354 7.40 9.59 -16.65
N LEU A 355 8.22 9.81 -15.63
CA LEU A 355 7.81 9.73 -14.23
C LEU A 355 6.70 10.76 -13.93
N LYS A 356 5.64 10.32 -13.26
CA LYS A 356 4.55 11.18 -12.77
C LYS A 356 4.71 11.52 -11.29
N ASP A 357 5.08 10.52 -10.51
CA ASP A 357 5.43 10.61 -9.09
C ASP A 357 6.24 9.34 -8.74
N THR A 358 6.82 9.28 -7.55
CA THR A 358 7.21 8.02 -6.92
C THR A 358 5.96 7.25 -6.46
N SER A 359 5.97 5.92 -6.46
CA SER A 359 4.83 5.10 -6.05
C SER A 359 4.70 4.93 -4.53
N PHE A 360 5.74 5.32 -3.79
CA PHE A 360 5.80 5.53 -2.34
C PHE A 360 7.10 6.28 -2.00
N SER A 361 7.23 6.74 -0.77
CA SER A 361 8.47 7.38 -0.29
C SER A 361 9.63 6.37 -0.32
N THR A 362 10.69 6.70 -1.05
CA THR A 362 11.85 5.79 -1.22
C THR A 362 12.50 5.46 0.12
N ILE A 363 12.63 4.17 0.40
CA ILE A 363 13.38 3.63 1.53
C ILE A 363 14.83 3.53 1.09
N SER A 364 15.66 4.44 1.56
CA SER A 364 17.11 4.46 1.35
C SER A 364 17.77 4.24 2.71
N ALA A 365 18.29 3.03 2.94
CA ALA A 365 18.66 2.57 4.28
C ALA A 365 20.04 1.93 4.28
N THR A 366 20.96 2.46 5.10
CA THR A 366 22.31 1.92 5.27
C THR A 366 22.51 1.31 6.65
N GLY A 367 23.23 0.19 6.72
CA GLY A 367 23.53 -0.48 7.99
C GLY A 367 22.26 -0.72 8.83
N ALA A 368 22.28 -0.29 10.09
CA ALA A 368 21.23 -0.56 11.07
C ALA A 368 19.84 -0.10 10.63
N HIS A 369 19.74 0.98 9.84
CA HIS A 369 18.46 1.46 9.31
C HIS A 369 17.80 0.46 8.36
N GLY A 370 18.60 -0.33 7.65
CA GLY A 370 18.09 -1.41 6.80
C GLY A 370 17.30 -2.47 7.57
N ALA A 371 17.50 -2.59 8.89
CA ALA A 371 16.76 -3.51 9.75
C ALA A 371 15.33 -3.04 10.09
N SER A 372 14.93 -1.84 9.68
CA SER A 372 13.56 -1.35 9.79
C SER A 372 12.85 -1.48 8.43
N PRO A 373 11.87 -2.39 8.27
CA PRO A 373 11.31 -2.73 6.95
C PRO A 373 10.76 -1.53 6.18
N HIS A 374 10.16 -0.57 6.88
CA HIS A 374 9.52 0.64 6.34
C HIS A 374 10.27 1.91 6.81
N TYR A 375 11.61 1.85 6.91
CA TYR A 375 12.42 3.02 7.27
C TYR A 375 12.16 4.20 6.33
N HIS A 376 11.96 5.38 6.90
CA HIS A 376 11.86 6.63 6.16
C HIS A 376 12.95 7.57 6.64
N VAL A 377 13.90 7.88 5.76
CA VAL A 377 14.99 8.80 6.05
C VAL A 377 14.46 10.23 6.22
N THR A 378 14.93 10.94 7.24
CA THR A 378 14.71 12.38 7.44
C THR A 378 16.05 13.11 7.48
N GLU A 379 16.03 14.44 7.50
CA GLU A 379 17.25 15.24 7.71
C GLU A 379 17.97 14.88 9.02
N GLU A 380 17.22 14.55 10.07
CA GLU A 380 17.75 14.15 11.37
C GLU A 380 18.33 12.73 11.37
N SER A 381 17.73 11.80 10.61
CA SER A 381 18.17 10.40 10.57
C SER A 381 19.13 10.08 9.41
N ASN A 382 19.41 11.05 8.52
CA ASN A 382 20.21 10.88 7.31
C ASN A 382 21.65 10.36 7.60
N ALA A 383 21.83 9.04 7.52
CA ALA A 383 23.11 8.41 7.81
C ALA A 383 24.05 8.44 6.60
N ALA A 384 25.36 8.51 6.88
CA ALA A 384 26.40 8.32 5.87
C ALA A 384 26.47 6.85 5.45
N ILE A 385 26.67 6.60 4.15
CA ILE A 385 26.84 5.26 3.60
C ILE A 385 28.31 4.85 3.77
N GLU A 386 28.58 3.83 4.58
CA GLU A 386 29.94 3.45 5.00
C GLU A 386 30.40 2.09 4.46
N LEU A 387 31.73 1.91 4.32
CA LEU A 387 32.34 0.64 3.94
C LEU A 387 32.02 -0.47 4.96
N GLY A 388 31.76 -1.68 4.46
CA GLY A 388 31.40 -2.86 5.25
C GLY A 388 29.91 -2.97 5.58
N GLN A 389 29.10 -1.99 5.20
CA GLN A 389 27.64 -2.02 5.39
C GLN A 389 26.91 -2.61 4.17
N LEU A 390 25.67 -3.05 4.41
CA LEU A 390 24.69 -3.22 3.34
C LEU A 390 23.91 -1.92 3.16
N PHE A 391 23.63 -1.58 1.91
CA PHE A 391 22.73 -0.53 1.50
C PHE A 391 21.50 -1.16 0.85
N LEU A 392 20.33 -0.95 1.46
CA LEU A 392 19.03 -1.37 0.96
C LEU A 392 18.35 -0.17 0.32
N ILE A 393 17.86 -0.36 -0.90
CA ILE A 393 17.04 0.61 -1.62
C ILE A 393 15.72 -0.05 -2.01
N ASP A 394 14.63 0.46 -1.49
CA ASP A 394 13.28 0.08 -1.88
C ASP A 394 12.50 1.30 -2.37
N SER A 395 11.95 1.20 -3.57
CA SER A 395 11.40 2.34 -4.27
C SER A 395 10.58 1.94 -5.48
N GLY A 396 9.74 2.85 -5.96
CA GLY A 396 9.04 2.67 -7.22
C GLY A 396 8.59 3.99 -7.86
N GLY A 397 8.06 3.88 -9.07
CA GLY A 397 7.58 4.99 -9.88
C GLY A 397 6.13 4.82 -10.29
N GLN A 398 5.42 5.94 -10.35
CA GLN A 398 4.16 6.08 -11.06
C GLN A 398 4.44 6.55 -12.49
N TYR A 399 4.00 5.76 -13.44
CA TYR A 399 4.00 6.08 -14.85
C TYR A 399 2.56 6.01 -15.36
N GLN A 400 2.23 6.77 -16.40
CA GLN A 400 0.87 6.77 -16.95
C GLN A 400 0.41 5.36 -17.39
N ASP A 401 1.37 4.49 -17.74
CA ASP A 401 1.17 3.11 -18.20
C ASP A 401 1.33 2.05 -17.09
N GLY A 402 1.74 2.39 -15.86
CA GLY A 402 1.88 1.41 -14.79
C GLY A 402 2.50 1.93 -13.50
N THR A 403 2.48 1.10 -12.47
CA THR A 403 3.09 1.38 -11.17
C THR A 403 4.20 0.37 -10.92
N THR A 404 5.39 0.83 -10.50
CA THR A 404 6.51 -0.07 -10.17
C THR A 404 6.76 -0.14 -8.67
N ASP A 405 7.35 -1.26 -8.25
CA ASP A 405 7.84 -1.52 -6.90
C ASP A 405 9.05 -2.44 -7.00
N ILE A 406 10.16 -2.06 -6.36
CA ILE A 406 11.42 -2.78 -6.45
C ILE A 406 12.35 -2.46 -5.28
N THR A 407 12.74 -3.54 -4.60
CA THR A 407 13.84 -3.54 -3.62
C THR A 407 15.10 -4.22 -4.15
N ARG A 408 16.27 -3.59 -3.95
CA ARG A 408 17.60 -4.18 -4.15
C ARG A 408 18.50 -3.90 -2.94
N VAL A 409 19.52 -4.75 -2.76
CA VAL A 409 20.53 -4.60 -1.71
C VAL A 409 21.92 -4.68 -2.34
N MET A 410 22.77 -3.73 -1.98
CA MET A 410 24.16 -3.63 -2.44
C MET A 410 25.11 -3.66 -1.24
N PRO A 411 26.24 -4.38 -1.29
CA PRO A 411 27.30 -4.22 -0.32
C PRO A 411 28.11 -2.96 -0.64
N ILE A 412 28.48 -2.20 0.38
CA ILE A 412 29.41 -1.09 0.25
C ILE A 412 30.81 -1.59 0.60
N GLY A 413 31.58 -1.99 -0.42
CA GLY A 413 32.84 -2.71 -0.20
C GLY A 413 32.61 -4.21 0.02
N ALA A 414 33.37 -4.83 0.94
CA ALA A 414 33.33 -6.27 1.16
C ALA A 414 32.23 -6.66 2.17
N PRO A 415 31.26 -7.52 1.80
CA PRO A 415 30.25 -8.03 2.73
C PRO A 415 30.82 -9.11 3.67
N THR A 416 30.20 -9.28 4.83
CA THR A 416 30.52 -10.39 5.75
C THR A 416 29.93 -11.72 5.27
N ASP A 417 30.47 -12.85 5.74
CA ASP A 417 29.92 -14.17 5.44
C ASP A 417 28.48 -14.33 5.93
N GLU A 418 28.13 -13.72 7.06
CA GLU A 418 26.76 -13.74 7.57
C GLU A 418 25.81 -12.99 6.63
N MET A 419 26.16 -11.77 6.20
CA MET A 419 25.37 -10.99 5.23
C MET A 419 25.12 -11.79 3.94
N ARG A 420 26.15 -12.49 3.44
CA ARG A 420 26.04 -13.33 2.24
C ARG A 420 25.14 -14.55 2.45
N ASP A 421 25.27 -15.27 3.58
CA ASP A 421 24.36 -16.39 3.90
C ASP A 421 22.90 -15.92 4.00
N ARG A 422 22.64 -14.83 4.74
CA ARG A 422 21.27 -14.30 4.90
C ARG A 422 20.69 -13.82 3.57
N PHE A 423 21.47 -13.11 2.77
CA PHE A 423 21.06 -12.67 1.44
C PHE A 423 20.70 -13.85 0.55
N THR A 424 21.54 -14.89 0.54
CA THR A 424 21.31 -16.08 -0.27
C THR A 424 20.03 -16.81 0.15
N ARG A 425 19.70 -16.85 1.45
CA ARG A 425 18.44 -17.46 1.94
C ARG A 425 17.21 -16.67 1.53
N VAL A 426 17.27 -15.34 1.62
CA VAL A 426 16.20 -14.46 1.12
C VAL A 426 16.02 -14.67 -0.39
N LEU A 427 17.12 -14.75 -1.15
CA LEU A 427 17.07 -15.05 -2.59
C LEU A 427 16.45 -16.41 -2.88
N LYS A 428 16.81 -17.47 -2.15
CA LYS A 428 16.17 -18.79 -2.29
C LYS A 428 14.66 -18.71 -2.06
N GLY A 429 14.22 -17.93 -1.07
CA GLY A 429 12.81 -17.69 -0.82
C GLY A 429 12.13 -17.00 -2.00
N HIS A 430 12.76 -15.95 -2.52
CA HIS A 430 12.28 -15.20 -3.69
C HIS A 430 12.13 -16.12 -4.91
N ILE A 431 13.13 -16.95 -5.19
CA ILE A 431 13.11 -17.91 -6.31
C ILE A 431 12.04 -18.98 -6.10
N GLY A 432 11.92 -19.50 -4.88
CA GLY A 432 10.93 -20.52 -4.53
C GLY A 432 9.50 -20.05 -4.80
N LEU A 433 9.21 -18.77 -4.56
CA LEU A 433 7.93 -18.19 -4.95
C LEU A 433 7.84 -17.89 -6.45
N ALA A 434 8.87 -17.28 -7.05
CA ALA A 434 8.88 -16.91 -8.47
C ALA A 434 8.73 -18.11 -9.42
N THR A 435 9.16 -19.29 -9.00
CA THR A 435 9.10 -20.55 -9.78
C THR A 435 7.90 -21.42 -9.43
N ALA A 436 7.04 -20.99 -8.50
CA ALA A 436 5.90 -21.78 -8.07
C ALA A 436 4.91 -22.02 -9.22
N VAL A 437 4.45 -23.27 -9.31
CA VAL A 437 3.34 -23.69 -10.15
C VAL A 437 2.26 -24.26 -9.24
N PHE A 438 1.05 -23.75 -9.33
CA PHE A 438 -0.02 -24.04 -8.37
C PHE A 438 -1.38 -24.15 -9.06
N PRO A 439 -2.34 -24.92 -8.52
CA PRO A 439 -3.67 -25.04 -9.11
C PRO A 439 -4.44 -23.71 -9.06
N ASP A 440 -5.32 -23.47 -10.03
CA ASP A 440 -6.33 -22.42 -9.93
C ASP A 440 -7.18 -22.60 -8.65
N GLY A 441 -7.57 -21.48 -8.03
CA GLY A 441 -8.23 -21.45 -6.72
C GLY A 441 -7.27 -21.38 -5.52
N THR A 442 -5.95 -21.37 -5.74
CA THR A 442 -4.96 -21.25 -4.66
C THR A 442 -4.99 -19.84 -4.03
N LEU A 443 -5.10 -19.78 -2.70
CA LEU A 443 -4.95 -18.54 -1.92
C LEU A 443 -3.46 -18.18 -1.78
N GLY A 444 -3.13 -16.89 -1.78
CA GLY A 444 -1.73 -16.45 -1.65
C GLY A 444 -1.08 -16.89 -0.32
N GLY A 445 -1.84 -17.03 0.76
CA GLY A 445 -1.33 -17.57 2.03
C GLY A 445 -0.81 -19.01 1.96
N HIS A 446 -1.23 -19.80 0.97
CA HIS A 446 -0.66 -21.14 0.73
C HIS A 446 0.77 -21.08 0.16
N LEU A 447 1.11 -19.98 -0.52
CA LEU A 447 2.40 -19.79 -1.19
C LEU A 447 3.43 -19.05 -0.33
N ASP A 448 2.99 -18.29 0.67
CA ASP A 448 3.85 -17.48 1.56
C ASP A 448 4.99 -18.30 2.20
N SER A 449 4.71 -19.53 2.62
CA SER A 449 5.73 -20.41 3.22
C SER A 449 6.87 -20.81 2.27
N LEU A 450 6.67 -20.76 0.95
CA LEU A 450 7.72 -21.04 -0.03
C LEU A 450 8.86 -20.01 0.08
N ALA A 451 8.52 -18.76 0.37
CA ALA A 451 9.49 -17.69 0.53
C ALA A 451 10.18 -17.70 1.90
N ARG A 452 9.53 -18.25 2.93
CA ARG A 452 10.06 -18.32 4.30
C ARG A 452 10.93 -19.55 4.57
N ARG A 453 10.67 -20.66 3.87
CA ARG A 453 11.31 -21.96 4.15
C ARG A 453 12.84 -21.87 4.33
N PRO A 454 13.62 -21.20 3.46
CA PRO A 454 15.09 -21.17 3.60
C PRO A 454 15.60 -20.42 4.84
N LEU A 455 14.82 -19.47 5.36
CA LEU A 455 15.11 -18.76 6.62
C LEU A 455 14.69 -19.62 7.82
N TRP A 456 13.52 -20.25 7.76
CA TRP A 456 13.03 -21.14 8.83
C TRP A 456 13.96 -22.33 9.09
N GLU A 457 14.59 -22.88 8.05
CA GLU A 457 15.59 -23.96 8.16
C GLU A 457 16.78 -23.60 9.07
N VAL A 458 17.02 -22.31 9.32
CA VAL A 458 18.06 -21.81 10.24
C VAL A 458 17.51 -20.96 11.39
N GLY A 459 16.20 -21.04 11.65
CA GLY A 459 15.56 -20.37 12.78
C GLY A 459 15.39 -18.86 12.62
N LEU A 460 15.28 -18.36 11.38
CA LEU A 460 15.09 -16.94 11.05
C LEU A 460 13.73 -16.70 10.37
N ASP A 461 13.24 -15.47 10.38
CA ASP A 461 11.98 -15.07 9.73
C ASP A 461 11.96 -13.55 9.43
N TYR A 462 10.88 -13.05 8.82
CA TYR A 462 10.58 -11.63 8.60
C TYR A 462 9.15 -11.26 8.99
N ALA A 463 8.96 -10.04 9.50
CA ALA A 463 7.73 -9.61 10.18
C ALA A 463 6.67 -8.93 9.27
N HIS A 464 6.74 -9.16 7.96
CA HIS A 464 5.76 -8.64 6.99
C HIS A 464 5.25 -9.74 6.04
N GLY A 465 4.22 -9.42 5.25
CA GLY A 465 3.73 -10.30 4.18
C GLY A 465 4.79 -10.49 3.09
N THR A 466 4.72 -11.60 2.35
CA THR A 466 5.65 -11.90 1.24
C THR A 466 5.34 -11.10 -0.02
N GLY A 467 4.11 -10.60 -0.16
CA GLY A 467 3.76 -9.67 -1.22
C GLY A 467 2.32 -9.18 -1.17
N HIS A 468 2.05 -8.10 -1.88
CA HIS A 468 0.76 -7.45 -2.04
C HIS A 468 0.42 -7.30 -3.52
N GLY A 469 -0.84 -7.08 -3.86
CA GLY A 469 -1.18 -6.71 -5.23
C GLY A 469 -0.71 -5.29 -5.58
N VAL A 470 -0.63 -4.99 -6.88
CA VAL A 470 -0.22 -3.67 -7.41
C VAL A 470 -1.24 -3.19 -8.45
N GLY A 471 -1.59 -1.91 -8.41
CA GLY A 471 -2.56 -1.28 -9.32
C GLY A 471 -1.92 -0.71 -10.59
N ALA A 472 -2.75 -0.48 -11.62
CA ALA A 472 -2.30 0.10 -12.90
C ALA A 472 -2.35 1.62 -12.92
N TYR A 473 -1.18 2.26 -12.69
CA TYR A 473 -1.08 3.70 -12.44
C TYR A 473 -2.07 4.10 -11.35
N LEU A 474 -2.00 3.39 -10.22
CA LEU A 474 -2.91 3.45 -9.06
C LEU A 474 -2.10 3.13 -7.79
N SER A 475 -2.74 2.71 -6.70
CA SER A 475 -2.05 2.31 -5.47
C SER A 475 -1.00 1.23 -5.73
N VAL A 476 0.20 1.43 -5.17
CA VAL A 476 1.24 0.39 -5.15
C VAL A 476 0.82 -0.80 -4.30
N HIS A 477 0.05 -0.56 -3.24
CA HIS A 477 -0.61 -1.60 -2.45
C HIS A 477 -2.08 -1.72 -2.88
N GLU A 478 -2.38 -2.69 -3.74
CA GLU A 478 -3.72 -2.95 -4.27
C GLU A 478 -4.22 -4.35 -3.87
N GLY A 479 -5.20 -4.41 -2.98
CA GLY A 479 -5.96 -5.65 -2.73
C GLY A 479 -6.97 -5.97 -3.85
N PRO A 480 -7.61 -7.16 -3.79
CA PRO A 480 -7.74 -8.01 -2.60
C PRO A 480 -6.71 -9.15 -2.51
N GLN A 481 -5.97 -9.44 -3.57
CA GLN A 481 -4.95 -10.48 -3.59
C GLN A 481 -3.74 -10.09 -2.74
N ARG A 482 -3.18 -11.06 -2.02
CA ARG A 482 -2.01 -10.89 -1.16
C ARG A 482 -1.34 -12.24 -0.93
N ILE A 483 -0.01 -12.23 -0.80
CA ILE A 483 0.77 -13.39 -0.35
C ILE A 483 1.29 -13.07 1.03
N ALA A 484 0.59 -13.54 2.07
CA ALA A 484 0.97 -13.31 3.45
C ALA A 484 0.54 -14.47 4.33
N ALA A 485 1.24 -14.64 5.45
CA ALA A 485 0.86 -15.61 6.47
C ALA A 485 -0.58 -15.32 6.97
N PRO A 486 -1.39 -16.34 7.30
CA PRO A 486 -2.79 -16.15 7.72
C PRO A 486 -2.99 -15.24 8.94
N ASN A 487 -1.97 -15.13 9.79
CA ASN A 487 -1.95 -14.30 11.00
C ASN A 487 -1.34 -12.90 10.77
N TYR A 488 -1.04 -12.52 9.53
CA TYR A 488 -0.57 -11.17 9.21
C TYR A 488 -1.68 -10.13 9.44
N PRO A 489 -1.37 -8.93 9.98
CA PRO A 489 -2.35 -7.83 10.09
C PRO A 489 -3.02 -7.53 8.75
N GLY A 490 -4.35 -7.40 8.77
CA GLY A 490 -5.18 -7.38 7.55
C GLY A 490 -5.74 -8.76 7.15
N GLY A 491 -5.38 -9.82 7.88
CA GLY A 491 -5.98 -11.15 7.78
C GLY A 491 -5.44 -12.01 6.64
N ALA A 492 -5.83 -13.29 6.64
CA ALA A 492 -5.62 -14.18 5.49
C ALA A 492 -6.44 -13.63 4.31
N ALA A 493 -5.77 -13.14 3.25
CA ALA A 493 -6.48 -12.79 2.03
C ALA A 493 -7.15 -14.05 1.47
N MET A 494 -8.48 -14.11 1.57
CA MET A 494 -9.29 -15.24 1.13
C MET A 494 -9.63 -15.17 -0.36
N GLU A 495 -9.10 -14.17 -1.09
CA GLU A 495 -9.23 -14.11 -2.54
C GLU A 495 -8.22 -15.08 -3.19
N PRO A 496 -8.67 -16.03 -4.03
CA PRO A 496 -7.77 -16.83 -4.84
C PRO A 496 -6.94 -15.98 -5.80
N LEU A 497 -5.70 -16.39 -6.02
CA LEU A 497 -4.89 -15.85 -7.10
C LEU A 497 -5.48 -16.27 -8.43
N ARG A 498 -5.58 -15.34 -9.38
CA ARG A 498 -6.15 -15.55 -10.72
C ARG A 498 -5.21 -14.98 -11.78
N ALA A 499 -5.20 -15.60 -12.95
CA ALA A 499 -4.47 -15.07 -14.09
C ALA A 499 -4.83 -13.59 -14.36
N GLY A 500 -3.83 -12.76 -14.64
CA GLY A 500 -3.99 -11.30 -14.78
C GLY A 500 -3.76 -10.51 -13.48
N MET A 501 -3.72 -11.14 -12.31
CA MET A 501 -3.34 -10.45 -11.08
C MET A 501 -1.84 -10.16 -11.06
N MET A 502 -1.47 -8.95 -10.63
CA MET A 502 -0.08 -8.57 -10.36
C MET A 502 0.15 -8.47 -8.86
N LEU A 503 1.30 -8.94 -8.39
CA LEU A 503 1.73 -8.91 -7.00
C LEU A 503 3.22 -8.61 -6.86
N SER A 504 3.66 -8.09 -5.71
CA SER A 504 5.07 -8.14 -5.31
C SER A 504 5.45 -9.56 -4.85
N ASN A 505 6.76 -9.86 -4.93
CA ASN A 505 7.43 -11.02 -4.35
C ASN A 505 8.69 -10.49 -3.65
N GLU A 506 8.56 -10.23 -2.35
CA GLU A 506 9.46 -9.36 -1.58
C GLU A 506 9.92 -9.98 -0.24
N PRO A 507 10.38 -11.24 -0.17
CA PRO A 507 10.89 -11.76 1.08
C PRO A 507 12.06 -10.94 1.61
N GLY A 508 12.24 -10.96 2.94
CA GLY A 508 13.29 -10.21 3.60
C GLY A 508 13.88 -10.89 4.83
N TYR A 509 14.87 -10.22 5.43
CA TYR A 509 15.47 -10.57 6.71
C TYR A 509 16.02 -9.29 7.34
N TYR A 510 15.73 -9.08 8.63
CA TYR A 510 16.07 -7.83 9.33
C TYR A 510 16.75 -8.14 10.65
N LYS A 511 18.04 -7.81 10.75
CA LYS A 511 18.83 -8.00 11.97
C LYS A 511 18.91 -6.67 12.71
N ALA A 512 18.07 -6.55 13.75
CA ALA A 512 17.91 -5.31 14.52
C ALA A 512 19.26 -4.69 14.93
N GLY A 513 19.44 -3.41 14.62
CA GLY A 513 20.66 -2.67 14.94
C GLY A 513 21.86 -2.95 14.03
N GLU A 514 21.74 -3.81 13.01
CA GLU A 514 22.86 -4.20 12.14
C GLU A 514 22.61 -3.97 10.66
N TYR A 515 21.67 -4.69 10.05
CA TYR A 515 21.35 -4.59 8.62
C TYR A 515 20.00 -5.22 8.30
N GLY A 516 19.47 -4.94 7.11
CA GLY A 516 18.36 -5.70 6.55
C GLY A 516 18.54 -5.99 5.08
N ILE A 517 17.74 -6.94 4.63
CA ILE A 517 17.77 -7.50 3.29
C ILE A 517 16.32 -7.65 2.86
N ARG A 518 16.00 -7.19 1.65
CA ARG A 518 14.76 -7.52 0.95
C ARG A 518 15.06 -7.63 -0.53
N ILE A 519 14.48 -8.62 -1.20
CA ILE A 519 14.65 -8.83 -2.65
C ILE A 519 13.27 -8.88 -3.24
N GLU A 520 12.96 -7.85 -4.03
CA GLU A 520 11.60 -7.64 -4.50
C GLU A 520 11.52 -7.50 -6.01
N ASN A 521 10.56 -8.22 -6.58
CA ASN A 521 10.12 -8.05 -7.96
C ASN A 521 8.59 -8.10 -8.00
N LEU A 522 8.00 -7.36 -8.93
CA LEU A 522 6.63 -7.58 -9.35
C LEU A 522 6.54 -8.84 -10.19
N VAL A 523 5.45 -9.58 -10.01
CA VAL A 523 5.09 -10.79 -10.73
C VAL A 523 3.67 -10.72 -11.24
N LEU A 524 3.42 -11.28 -12.42
CA LEU A 524 2.10 -11.47 -13.02
C LEU A 524 1.69 -12.93 -12.88
N VAL A 525 0.49 -13.19 -12.36
CA VAL A 525 -0.10 -14.53 -12.38
C VAL A 525 -0.53 -14.87 -13.81
N GLU A 526 -0.07 -16.00 -14.32
CA GLU A 526 -0.38 -16.50 -15.66
C GLU A 526 -0.78 -17.98 -15.65
N SER A 527 -1.56 -18.39 -16.66
CA SER A 527 -1.89 -19.79 -16.85
C SER A 527 -0.65 -20.59 -17.29
N ARG A 528 -0.54 -21.82 -16.78
CA ARG A 528 0.54 -22.77 -17.10
C ARG A 528 -0.04 -23.96 -17.86
N GLU A 529 0.35 -24.11 -19.12
CA GLU A 529 0.02 -25.31 -19.89
C GLU A 529 0.97 -26.45 -19.52
N ILE A 530 0.45 -27.49 -18.88
CA ILE A 530 1.22 -28.65 -18.43
C ILE A 530 0.58 -29.91 -18.99
N ALA A 531 1.34 -30.66 -19.81
CA ALA A 531 0.86 -31.87 -20.45
C ALA A 531 0.46 -32.92 -19.40
N GLY A 532 -0.79 -33.35 -19.45
CA GLY A 532 -1.33 -34.36 -18.52
C GLY A 532 -1.71 -33.82 -17.14
N ALA A 533 -1.83 -32.51 -16.95
CA ALA A 533 -2.33 -31.95 -15.70
C ALA A 533 -3.81 -32.29 -15.46
N ASP A 534 -4.15 -32.68 -14.22
CA ASP A 534 -5.53 -33.00 -13.81
C ASP A 534 -6.39 -31.75 -13.51
N ARG A 535 -5.78 -30.56 -13.50
CA ARG A 535 -6.39 -29.27 -13.16
C ARG A 535 -5.74 -28.14 -13.94
N ASP A 536 -6.45 -27.02 -14.06
CA ASP A 536 -5.87 -25.78 -14.55
C ASP A 536 -4.80 -25.30 -13.57
N MET A 537 -3.62 -24.99 -14.11
CA MET A 537 -2.45 -24.59 -13.34
C MET A 537 -2.12 -23.14 -13.64
N LEU A 538 -1.62 -22.45 -12.63
CA LEU A 538 -1.13 -21.09 -12.66
C LEU A 538 0.35 -21.07 -12.27
N GLY A 539 1.02 -19.97 -12.58
CA GLY A 539 2.37 -19.65 -12.12
C GLY A 539 2.65 -18.16 -12.29
N PHE A 540 3.91 -17.77 -12.18
CA PHE A 540 4.30 -16.36 -12.22
C PHE A 540 5.22 -16.01 -13.40
N GLU A 541 4.94 -14.91 -14.09
CA GLU A 541 5.92 -14.19 -14.90
C GLU A 541 6.55 -13.08 -14.05
N THR A 542 7.87 -13.02 -13.93
CA THR A 542 8.56 -11.87 -13.32
C THR A 542 8.49 -10.64 -14.24
N LEU A 543 7.94 -9.53 -13.76
CA LEU A 543 7.83 -8.27 -14.48
C LEU A 543 9.04 -7.36 -14.24
N THR A 544 9.49 -7.24 -12.99
CA THR A 544 10.61 -6.36 -12.63
C THR A 544 11.93 -6.85 -13.23
N LEU A 545 12.63 -5.96 -13.94
CA LEU A 545 13.90 -6.24 -14.59
C LEU A 545 15.01 -5.41 -13.95
N CYS A 546 15.85 -6.02 -13.12
CA CYS A 546 17.03 -5.35 -12.55
C CYS A 546 17.98 -6.42 -11.99
N PRO A 547 19.31 -6.32 -12.17
CA PRO A 547 20.25 -7.29 -11.63
C PRO A 547 20.09 -7.51 -10.13
N ILE A 548 20.42 -8.72 -9.67
CA ILE A 548 20.50 -9.09 -8.25
C ILE A 548 21.99 -9.22 -7.93
N GLU A 549 22.45 -8.59 -6.85
CA GLU A 549 23.88 -8.43 -6.57
C GLU A 549 24.59 -9.75 -6.29
N ARG A 550 25.40 -10.20 -7.26
CA ARG A 550 26.02 -11.53 -7.26
C ARG A 550 27.08 -11.71 -6.17
N THR A 551 27.74 -10.64 -5.74
CA THR A 551 28.76 -10.72 -4.67
C THR A 551 28.18 -11.08 -3.30
N LEU A 552 26.87 -10.85 -3.10
CA LEU A 552 26.14 -11.26 -1.91
C LEU A 552 25.71 -12.74 -1.93
N ILE A 553 25.88 -13.44 -3.05
CA ILE A 553 25.40 -14.81 -3.22
C ILE A 553 26.49 -15.81 -2.85
N VAL A 554 26.13 -16.79 -2.02
CA VAL A 554 26.93 -18.00 -1.76
C VAL A 554 26.44 -19.08 -2.71
N ALA A 555 27.10 -19.24 -3.86
CA ALA A 555 26.65 -20.13 -4.94
C ALA A 555 26.42 -21.59 -4.49
N ASP A 556 27.19 -22.07 -3.51
CA ASP A 556 27.06 -23.43 -2.95
C ASP A 556 25.82 -23.64 -2.08
N LEU A 557 25.13 -22.58 -1.65
CA LEU A 557 23.83 -22.67 -0.98
C LEU A 557 22.66 -22.77 -1.97
N LEU A 558 22.89 -22.44 -3.25
CA LEU A 558 21.90 -22.58 -4.30
C LEU A 558 21.89 -24.01 -4.85
N THR A 559 20.69 -24.53 -5.05
CA THR A 559 20.46 -25.69 -5.91
C THR A 559 20.81 -25.36 -7.36
N VAL A 560 20.92 -26.39 -8.20
CA VAL A 560 21.17 -26.20 -9.64
C VAL A 560 20.01 -25.42 -10.27
N GLU A 561 18.77 -25.76 -9.91
CA GLU A 561 17.56 -25.15 -10.46
C GLU A 561 17.44 -23.67 -10.05
N GLU A 562 17.78 -23.31 -8.80
CA GLU A 562 17.78 -21.92 -8.37
C GLU A 562 18.86 -21.09 -9.09
N ARG A 563 20.04 -21.70 -9.32
CA ARG A 563 21.13 -21.06 -10.07
C ARG A 563 20.76 -20.86 -11.54
N ASP A 564 20.15 -21.87 -12.16
CA ASP A 564 19.66 -21.81 -13.54
C ASP A 564 18.58 -20.74 -13.69
N TRP A 565 17.65 -20.64 -12.74
CA TRP A 565 16.66 -19.56 -12.73
C TRP A 565 17.32 -18.18 -12.65
N LEU A 566 18.29 -17.99 -11.74
CA LEU A 566 18.98 -16.70 -11.60
C LEU A 566 19.72 -16.31 -12.88
N ASN A 567 20.44 -17.26 -13.48
CA ASN A 567 21.17 -17.06 -14.72
C ASN A 567 20.22 -16.75 -15.90
N ALA A 568 19.07 -17.42 -15.98
CA ALA A 568 18.04 -17.14 -16.98
C ALA A 568 17.38 -15.77 -16.76
N TYR A 569 17.09 -15.42 -15.50
CA TYR A 569 16.58 -14.10 -15.14
C TYR A 569 17.57 -13.00 -15.54
N HIS A 570 18.84 -13.12 -15.17
CA HIS A 570 19.89 -12.16 -15.54
C HIS A 570 20.10 -12.07 -17.05
N THR A 571 20.02 -13.19 -17.78
CA THR A 571 20.06 -13.19 -19.25
C THR A 571 18.93 -12.33 -19.82
N ARG A 572 17.68 -12.54 -19.36
CA ARG A 572 16.54 -11.73 -19.78
C ARG A 572 16.71 -10.26 -19.42
N VAL A 573 17.18 -9.95 -18.21
CA VAL A 573 17.43 -8.57 -17.78
C VAL A 573 18.46 -7.88 -18.69
N ALA A 574 19.57 -8.56 -19.00
CA ALA A 574 20.58 -8.06 -19.92
C ALA A 574 20.01 -7.84 -21.33
N GLU A 575 19.32 -8.83 -21.90
CA GLU A 575 18.75 -8.75 -23.24
C GLU A 575 17.76 -7.60 -23.40
N VAL A 576 16.87 -7.43 -22.42
CA VAL A 576 15.81 -6.42 -22.49
C VAL A 576 16.33 -5.01 -22.19
N LEU A 577 17.19 -4.85 -21.17
CA LEU A 577 17.63 -3.52 -20.75
C LEU A 577 18.85 -3.00 -21.54
N ALA A 578 19.60 -3.85 -22.23
CA ALA A 578 20.78 -3.42 -22.98
C ALA A 578 20.45 -2.42 -24.11
N SER A 579 19.23 -2.44 -24.66
CA SER A 579 18.78 -1.44 -25.65
C SER A 579 18.40 -0.10 -25.03
N GLU A 580 18.10 -0.07 -23.74
CA GLU A 580 17.70 1.14 -22.98
C GLU A 580 18.90 1.88 -22.37
N LEU A 581 20.11 1.33 -22.53
CA LEU A 581 21.33 1.76 -21.88
C LEU A 581 22.47 1.91 -22.89
N GLU A 582 23.39 2.82 -22.60
CA GLU A 582 24.53 3.12 -23.45
C GLU A 582 25.83 3.18 -22.65
N GLY A 583 26.96 2.99 -23.34
CA GLY A 583 28.31 3.10 -22.77
C GLY A 583 28.49 2.29 -21.48
N ALA A 584 29.03 2.95 -20.46
CA ALA A 584 29.41 2.31 -19.21
C ALA A 584 28.24 1.72 -18.40
N ASP A 585 27.02 2.24 -18.56
CA ASP A 585 25.85 1.69 -17.87
C ASP A 585 25.45 0.33 -18.46
N ARG A 586 25.51 0.22 -19.79
CA ARG A 586 25.26 -1.05 -20.49
C ARG A 586 26.35 -2.07 -20.20
N ASP A 587 27.62 -1.66 -20.22
CA ASP A 587 28.73 -2.57 -19.95
C ASP A 587 28.67 -3.11 -18.51
N TRP A 588 28.34 -2.26 -17.54
CA TRP A 588 28.12 -2.66 -16.14
C TRP A 588 26.95 -3.64 -16.00
N LEU A 589 25.83 -3.39 -16.69
CA LEU A 589 24.69 -4.31 -16.72
C LEU A 589 25.10 -5.71 -17.19
N LEU A 590 25.80 -5.79 -18.32
CA LEU A 590 26.21 -7.06 -18.92
C LEU A 590 27.16 -7.82 -17.98
N GLU A 591 28.08 -7.12 -17.33
CA GLU A 591 28.94 -7.71 -16.31
C GLU A 591 28.12 -8.26 -15.13
N LYS A 592 27.20 -7.45 -14.58
CA LYS A 592 26.38 -7.82 -13.43
C LYS A 592 25.40 -8.96 -13.69
N CYS A 593 25.05 -9.20 -14.96
CA CYS A 593 24.19 -10.29 -15.39
C CYS A 593 24.94 -11.55 -15.85
N ALA A 594 26.27 -11.60 -15.71
CA ALA A 594 27.02 -12.80 -16.10
C ALA A 594 26.68 -13.99 -15.17
N ALA A 595 26.62 -15.18 -15.75
CA ALA A 595 26.27 -16.41 -15.03
C ALA A 595 27.26 -16.74 -13.89
N ILE A 596 26.74 -17.38 -12.83
CA ILE A 596 27.49 -17.87 -11.65
C ILE A 596 27.41 -19.39 -11.48
#